data_AF-A0A2U8WUU8-F1
#
_entry.id   AF-A0A2U8WUU8-F1
#
_cell.length_a   1.000
_cell.length_b   1.000
_cell.length_c   1.000
_cell.angle_alpha   90.00
_cell.angle_beta   90.00
_cell.angle_gamma   90.00
#
_symmetry.space_group_name_H-M   'P 1'
#
loop_
_entity.id
_entity.type
_entity.pdbx_description
1 polymer ?
#
loop_
_entity_poly.entity_id
_entity_poly.type
_entity_poly.pdbx_seq_one_letter_code
_entity_poly.pdbx_strand_id
1 'polypeptide(L)'
;MPERSFARKFGAGEFADLMHDVIIGLMDNAIATTVAPLIGLPCWQVERGQGSILSFEFGVPRLSIREPYVSNSSSARLRQLAARRLVRPVGEWNLFIFCCQWRVMISGEALANDGSPHAQIEAAARVMDGQKLTGFTLDTVSGQTALSFDLGATLTMWPHEANEEEQWSLYRPDKRVLTYRADGLASLAADDANSESEVWQRVARNVSVP
;
A
#
# COMPACT_ATOMS: atom_id res chain seq x y z
N MET A 1 52.98 -18.24 24.88
CA MET A 1 51.62 -17.86 24.44
C MET A 1 50.91 -17.19 25.61
N PRO A 2 50.40 -15.98 25.42
CA PRO A 2 49.04 -15.69 25.86
C PRO A 2 48.22 -14.96 24.78
N GLU A 3 46.95 -15.34 24.69
CA GLU A 3 45.88 -14.63 23.99
C GLU A 3 45.72 -13.20 24.55
N ARG A 4 45.60 -12.22 23.66
CA ARG A 4 45.06 -10.90 24.00
C ARG A 4 43.76 -10.67 23.24
N SER A 5 42.68 -10.77 24.00
CA SER A 5 41.35 -10.25 23.72
C SER A 5 41.40 -8.85 23.10
N PHE A 6 40.74 -8.68 21.95
CA PHE A 6 40.48 -7.39 21.32
C PHE A 6 38.97 -7.12 21.36
N ALA A 7 38.42 -6.93 22.55
CA ALA A 7 37.07 -6.40 22.70
C ALA A 7 37.11 -4.87 22.55
N ARG A 8 36.74 -4.36 21.38
CA ARG A 8 36.42 -2.92 21.22
C ARG A 8 35.22 -2.62 22.12
N LYS A 9 35.43 -1.78 23.14
CA LYS A 9 34.35 -1.13 23.88
C LYS A 9 33.75 -0.06 22.97
N PHE A 10 32.55 -0.31 22.46
CA PHE A 10 31.75 0.73 21.83
C PHE A 10 31.23 1.70 22.90
N GLY A 11 31.26 2.99 22.61
CA GLY A 11 30.72 4.03 23.50
C GLY A 11 29.18 3.98 23.53
N ALA A 12 28.57 4.36 24.65
CA ALA A 12 27.11 4.34 24.80
C ALA A 12 26.36 5.17 23.73
N GLY A 13 26.98 6.23 23.19
CA GLY A 13 26.43 7.01 22.07
C GLY A 13 26.49 6.27 20.72
N GLU A 14 27.56 5.52 20.48
CA GLU A 14 27.74 4.74 19.24
C GLU A 14 26.82 3.51 19.20
N PHE A 15 26.51 2.93 20.36
CA PHE A 15 25.48 1.87 20.49
C PHE A 15 24.05 2.40 20.33
N ALA A 16 23.78 3.61 20.84
CA ALA A 16 22.48 4.26 20.66
C ALA A 16 22.25 4.62 19.20
N ASP A 17 23.25 5.16 18.49
CA ASP A 17 23.17 5.43 17.05
C ASP A 17 23.06 4.15 16.23
N LEU A 18 23.79 3.07 16.58
CA LEU A 18 23.64 1.78 15.91
C LEU A 18 22.25 1.16 16.11
N MET A 19 21.70 1.28 17.32
CA MET A 19 20.34 0.82 17.61
C MET A 19 19.29 1.71 16.94
N HIS A 20 19.54 3.01 16.85
CA HIS A 20 18.70 3.95 16.12
C HIS A 20 18.71 3.59 14.63
N ASP A 21 19.86 3.36 14.02
CA ASP A 21 20.01 2.94 12.61
C ASP A 21 19.41 1.55 12.34
N VAL A 22 19.53 0.61 13.27
CA VAL A 22 18.92 -0.73 13.17
C VAL A 22 17.40 -0.62 13.25
N ILE A 23 16.85 0.23 14.12
CA ILE A 23 15.39 0.46 14.25
C ILE A 23 14.85 1.28 13.07
N ILE A 24 15.61 2.26 12.61
CA ILE A 24 15.28 3.14 11.48
C ILE A 24 15.22 2.37 10.16
N GLY A 25 16.07 1.35 9.98
CA GLY A 25 16.04 0.45 8.82
C GLY A 25 14.93 -0.60 8.82
N LEU A 26 14.13 -0.71 9.90
CA LEU A 26 13.12 -1.76 10.01
C LEU A 26 11.94 -1.49 9.07
N MET A 27 11.53 -0.24 8.91
CA MET A 27 10.30 0.06 8.19
C MET A 27 10.50 0.04 6.67
N ASP A 28 11.61 0.55 6.14
CA ASP A 28 11.95 0.39 4.71
C ASP A 28 12.10 -1.10 4.34
N ASN A 29 12.72 -1.91 5.22
CA ASN A 29 12.78 -3.36 5.03
C ASN A 29 11.40 -4.02 5.11
N ALA A 30 10.54 -3.61 6.05
CA ALA A 30 9.18 -4.13 6.16
C ALA A 30 8.36 -3.83 4.90
N ILE A 31 8.49 -2.64 4.31
CA ILE A 31 7.88 -2.30 3.02
C ILE A 31 8.41 -3.22 1.93
N ALA A 32 9.74 -3.31 1.76
CA ALA A 32 10.36 -4.15 0.73
C ALA A 32 9.92 -5.61 0.84
N THR A 33 9.98 -6.17 2.06
CA THR A 33 9.59 -7.56 2.36
C THR A 33 8.09 -7.80 2.12
N THR A 34 7.25 -6.80 2.38
CA THR A 34 5.80 -6.91 2.14
C THR A 34 5.47 -6.85 0.64
N VAL A 35 6.19 -6.02 -0.13
CA VAL A 35 5.93 -5.82 -1.56
C VAL A 35 6.57 -6.91 -2.43
N ALA A 36 7.71 -7.46 -2.04
CA ALA A 36 8.44 -8.47 -2.83
C ALA A 36 7.59 -9.65 -3.32
N PRO A 37 6.66 -10.23 -2.53
CA PRO A 37 5.79 -11.31 -3.01
C PRO A 37 4.82 -10.92 -4.12
N LEU A 38 4.54 -9.62 -4.31
CA LEU A 38 3.64 -9.14 -5.36
C LEU A 38 4.33 -9.02 -6.72
N ILE A 39 5.67 -8.96 -6.75
CA ILE A 39 6.43 -8.88 -7.99
C ILE A 39 6.20 -10.14 -8.82
N GLY A 40 5.88 -9.94 -10.10
CA GLY A 40 5.53 -10.98 -11.05
C GLY A 40 4.09 -11.49 -10.94
N LEU A 41 3.32 -11.06 -9.93
CA LEU A 41 1.89 -11.38 -9.84
C LEU A 41 1.08 -10.42 -10.73
N PRO A 42 0.10 -10.93 -11.47
CA PRO A 42 -0.89 -10.08 -12.12
C PRO A 42 -1.73 -9.38 -11.05
N CYS A 43 -1.95 -8.07 -11.22
CA CYS A 43 -3.09 -7.43 -10.58
C CYS A 43 -4.37 -7.81 -11.33
N TRP A 44 -5.48 -7.86 -10.61
CA TRP A 44 -6.78 -8.13 -11.19
C TRP A 44 -7.87 -7.39 -10.41
N GLN A 45 -9.04 -7.21 -11.04
CA GLN A 45 -10.10 -6.36 -10.51
C GLN A 45 -9.59 -4.97 -10.11
N VAL A 46 -8.83 -4.35 -11.01
CA VAL A 46 -8.43 -2.96 -10.84
C VAL A 46 -9.67 -2.07 -11.03
N GLU A 47 -10.15 -1.50 -9.94
CA GLU A 47 -11.43 -0.80 -9.90
C GLU A 47 -11.31 0.62 -9.33
N ARG A 48 -12.18 1.50 -9.81
CA ARG A 48 -12.39 2.82 -9.24
C ARG A 48 -13.39 2.73 -8.09
N GLY A 49 -13.00 3.20 -6.91
CA GLY A 49 -13.86 3.34 -5.75
C GLY A 49 -14.71 4.62 -5.77
N GLN A 50 -14.97 5.21 -4.60
CA GLN A 50 -15.60 6.53 -4.50
C GLN A 50 -14.57 7.61 -4.89
N GLY A 51 -14.97 8.58 -5.73
CA GLY A 51 -14.04 9.61 -6.21
C GLY A 51 -12.90 9.01 -7.05
N SER A 52 -11.67 9.34 -6.69
CA SER A 52 -10.42 8.93 -7.35
C SER A 52 -9.74 7.70 -6.73
N ILE A 53 -10.39 7.04 -5.76
CA ILE A 53 -9.86 5.83 -5.12
C ILE A 53 -9.62 4.75 -6.17
N LEU A 54 -8.48 4.06 -6.06
CA LEU A 54 -8.16 2.87 -6.84
C LEU A 54 -7.95 1.66 -5.92
N SER A 55 -8.45 0.51 -6.33
CA SER A 55 -8.24 -0.78 -5.66
C SER A 55 -7.70 -1.81 -6.62
N PHE A 56 -6.77 -2.65 -6.16
CA PHE A 56 -6.17 -3.75 -6.92
C PHE A 56 -6.22 -5.02 -6.08
N GLU A 57 -6.59 -6.15 -6.68
CA GLU A 57 -6.44 -7.47 -6.07
C GLU A 57 -5.18 -8.16 -6.64
N PHE A 58 -4.49 -8.94 -5.80
CA PHE A 58 -3.38 -9.81 -6.24
C PHE A 58 -3.47 -11.20 -5.59
N GLY A 59 -2.74 -12.14 -6.17
CA GLY A 59 -2.64 -13.52 -5.67
C GLY A 59 -3.87 -14.36 -6.00
N VAL A 60 -4.06 -15.45 -5.27
CA VAL A 60 -5.11 -16.43 -5.56
C VAL A 60 -6.50 -15.86 -5.23
N PRO A 61 -7.47 -15.89 -6.18
CA PRO A 61 -8.82 -15.45 -5.90
C PRO A 61 -9.51 -16.30 -4.82
N ARG A 62 -10.14 -15.63 -3.86
CA ARG A 62 -11.00 -16.24 -2.83
C ARG A 62 -12.33 -15.50 -2.75
N LEU A 63 -13.34 -16.12 -2.13
CA LEU A 63 -14.64 -15.49 -1.94
C LEU A 63 -14.69 -14.76 -0.59
N SER A 64 -15.01 -13.47 -0.63
CA SER A 64 -15.46 -12.71 0.53
C SER A 64 -16.99 -12.75 0.58
N ILE A 65 -17.54 -13.38 1.62
CA ILE A 65 -18.98 -13.52 1.83
C ILE A 65 -19.38 -12.68 3.04
N ARG A 66 -20.22 -11.66 2.81
CA ARG A 66 -20.92 -10.93 3.87
C ARG A 66 -22.33 -11.47 3.98
N GLU A 67 -22.67 -12.04 5.13
CA GLU A 67 -24.04 -12.48 5.42
C GLU A 67 -25.00 -11.29 5.62
N PRO A 68 -26.30 -11.47 5.36
CA PRO A 68 -27.32 -10.48 5.68
C PRO A 68 -27.27 -10.03 7.13
N TYR A 69 -27.47 -8.73 7.39
CA TYR A 69 -27.64 -8.20 8.74
C TYR A 69 -28.64 -7.04 8.74
N VAL A 70 -29.17 -6.75 9.94
CA VAL A 70 -30.09 -5.62 10.15
C VAL A 70 -29.27 -4.34 10.32
N SER A 71 -29.47 -3.37 9.43
CA SER A 71 -28.81 -2.06 9.50
C SER A 71 -29.72 -1.01 10.12
N ASN A 72 -29.17 -0.22 11.05
CA ASN A 72 -29.83 0.94 11.66
C ASN A 72 -29.69 2.22 10.83
N SER A 73 -29.15 2.13 9.60
CA SER A 73 -29.03 3.27 8.70
C SER A 73 -30.39 3.93 8.42
N SER A 74 -30.43 5.26 8.39
CA SER A 74 -31.62 6.03 8.02
C SER A 74 -32.01 5.83 6.55
N SER A 75 -31.07 5.43 5.69
CA SER A 75 -31.30 5.18 4.26
C SER A 75 -31.97 3.83 4.01
N ALA A 76 -33.18 3.84 3.42
CA ALA A 76 -33.88 2.63 3.02
C ALA A 76 -33.06 1.78 2.03
N ARG A 77 -32.32 2.42 1.13
CA ARG A 77 -31.42 1.73 0.19
C ARG A 77 -30.31 0.97 0.91
N LEU A 78 -29.67 1.59 1.91
CA LEU A 78 -28.62 0.94 2.68
C LEU A 78 -29.17 -0.23 3.51
N ARG A 79 -30.37 -0.09 4.10
CA ARG A 79 -31.05 -1.20 4.79
C ARG A 79 -31.35 -2.38 3.85
N GLN A 80 -31.83 -2.11 2.63
CA GLN A 80 -32.08 -3.14 1.63
C GLN A 80 -30.80 -3.84 1.17
N LEU A 81 -29.68 -3.13 1.04
CA LEU A 81 -28.39 -3.71 0.69
C LEU A 81 -27.84 -4.58 1.83
N ALA A 82 -27.95 -4.13 3.09
CA ALA A 82 -27.50 -4.87 4.26
C ALA A 82 -28.23 -6.22 4.43
N ALA A 83 -29.52 -6.27 4.10
CA ALA A 83 -30.36 -7.46 4.17
C ALA A 83 -30.06 -8.54 3.09
N ARG A 84 -29.09 -8.31 2.20
CA ARG A 84 -28.67 -9.26 1.17
C ARG A 84 -27.31 -9.84 1.48
N ARG A 85 -27.09 -11.10 1.09
CA ARG A 85 -25.75 -11.69 1.04
C ARG A 85 -24.96 -11.01 -0.08
N LEU A 86 -23.75 -10.56 0.24
CA LEU A 86 -22.81 -10.06 -0.75
C LEU A 86 -21.68 -11.08 -0.89
N VAL A 87 -21.52 -11.63 -2.08
CA VAL A 87 -20.41 -12.51 -2.45
C VAL A 87 -19.58 -11.78 -3.48
N ARG A 88 -18.30 -11.56 -3.18
CA ARG A 88 -17.35 -10.96 -4.12
C ARG A 88 -16.06 -11.77 -4.16
N PRO A 89 -15.44 -11.96 -5.33
CA PRO A 89 -14.04 -12.38 -5.37
C PRO A 89 -13.18 -11.28 -4.73
N VAL A 90 -12.12 -11.69 -4.05
CA VAL A 90 -11.05 -10.84 -3.50
C VAL A 90 -9.73 -11.59 -3.59
N GLY A 91 -8.62 -10.87 -3.59
CA GLY A 91 -7.29 -11.42 -3.58
C GLY A 91 -6.85 -11.95 -2.22
N GLU A 92 -5.70 -12.62 -2.26
CA GLU A 92 -4.87 -12.83 -1.08
C GLU A 92 -4.30 -11.50 -0.59
N TRP A 93 -4.04 -10.58 -1.52
CA TRP A 93 -3.60 -9.22 -1.25
C TRP A 93 -4.56 -8.21 -1.89
N ASN A 94 -4.74 -7.07 -1.23
CA ASN A 94 -5.50 -5.95 -1.77
C ASN A 94 -4.69 -4.66 -1.56
N LEU A 95 -4.42 -3.93 -2.65
CA LEU A 95 -3.83 -2.59 -2.58
C LEU A 95 -4.96 -1.57 -2.73
N PHE A 96 -5.03 -0.64 -1.79
CA PHE A 96 -6.00 0.44 -1.75
C PHE A 96 -5.29 1.78 -1.77
N ILE A 97 -5.64 2.67 -2.71
CA ILE A 97 -5.00 3.97 -2.91
C ILE A 97 -6.06 5.06 -2.73
N PHE A 98 -5.79 6.01 -1.85
CA PHE A 98 -6.75 7.05 -1.46
C PHE A 98 -6.02 8.26 -0.87
N CYS A 99 -6.72 9.40 -0.79
CA CYS A 99 -6.21 10.66 -0.23
C CYS A 99 -4.83 11.11 -0.75
N CYS A 100 -4.49 10.78 -1.99
CA CYS A 100 -3.24 11.19 -2.62
C CYS A 100 -3.45 11.60 -4.09
N GLN A 101 -2.49 12.34 -4.61
CA GLN A 101 -2.40 12.54 -6.05
C GLN A 101 -1.91 11.26 -6.68
N TRP A 102 -2.39 10.97 -7.88
CA TRP A 102 -1.84 9.87 -8.67
C TRP A 102 -1.95 10.14 -10.16
N ARG A 103 -1.09 9.47 -10.93
CA ARG A 103 -1.15 9.48 -12.39
C ARG A 103 -0.83 8.10 -12.94
N VAL A 104 -1.62 7.69 -13.93
CA VAL A 104 -1.37 6.51 -14.74
C VAL A 104 -0.80 6.95 -16.08
N MET A 105 0.36 6.39 -16.43
CA MET A 105 1.01 6.53 -17.72
C MET A 105 0.99 5.19 -18.47
N ILE A 106 0.89 5.23 -19.78
CA ILE A 106 1.05 4.05 -20.67
C ILE A 106 1.88 4.50 -21.87
N SER A 107 2.97 3.79 -22.18
CA SER A 107 3.84 4.11 -23.32
C SER A 107 4.33 5.58 -23.35
N GLY A 108 4.52 6.20 -22.18
CA GLY A 108 4.96 7.59 -22.05
C GLY A 108 3.84 8.65 -22.13
N GLU A 109 2.59 8.26 -22.34
CA GLU A 109 1.44 9.16 -22.41
C GLU A 109 0.60 9.08 -21.12
N ALA A 110 0.11 10.22 -20.65
CA ALA A 110 -0.74 10.29 -19.47
C ALA A 110 -2.17 9.85 -19.83
N LEU A 111 -2.63 8.77 -19.20
CA LEU A 111 -3.96 8.22 -19.44
C LEU A 111 -5.01 8.80 -18.49
N ALA A 112 -4.69 8.94 -17.21
CA ALA A 112 -5.55 9.54 -16.19
C ALA A 112 -4.72 10.04 -15.00
N ASN A 113 -5.32 10.93 -14.20
CA ASN A 113 -4.86 11.29 -12.86
C ASN A 113 -6.05 11.34 -11.89
N ASP A 114 -5.79 11.62 -10.63
CA ASP A 114 -6.81 11.72 -9.56
C ASP A 114 -7.90 12.78 -9.83
N GLY A 115 -7.60 13.80 -10.64
CA GLY A 115 -8.56 14.81 -11.07
C GLY A 115 -9.31 14.50 -12.38
N SER A 116 -9.05 13.35 -13.02
CA SER A 116 -9.70 12.98 -14.27
C SER A 116 -11.19 12.62 -14.09
N PRO A 117 -12.03 12.75 -15.16
CA PRO A 117 -13.40 12.25 -15.12
C PRO A 117 -13.47 10.74 -14.82
N HIS A 118 -14.53 10.29 -14.16
CA HIS A 118 -14.69 8.89 -13.73
C HIS A 118 -14.46 7.87 -14.86
N ALA A 119 -15.01 8.13 -16.05
CA ALA A 119 -14.84 7.24 -17.20
C ALA A 119 -13.38 7.09 -17.65
N GLN A 120 -12.57 8.14 -17.49
CA GLN A 120 -11.15 8.13 -17.80
C GLN A 120 -10.34 7.40 -16.72
N ILE A 121 -10.68 7.58 -15.45
CA ILE A 121 -10.10 6.80 -14.34
C ILE A 121 -10.42 5.30 -14.52
N GLU A 122 -11.65 4.95 -14.87
CA GLU A 122 -12.08 3.58 -15.14
C GLU A 122 -11.42 3.00 -16.41
N ALA A 123 -11.09 3.83 -17.40
CA ALA A 123 -10.28 3.40 -18.55
C ALA A 123 -8.83 3.11 -18.13
N ALA A 124 -8.24 3.95 -17.27
CA ALA A 124 -6.90 3.73 -16.74
C ALA A 124 -6.80 2.48 -15.86
N ALA A 125 -7.80 2.25 -15.00
CA ALA A 125 -7.93 1.05 -14.20
C ALA A 125 -7.94 -0.21 -15.09
N ARG A 126 -8.76 -0.23 -16.14
CA ARG A 126 -8.83 -1.33 -17.12
C ARG A 126 -7.54 -1.58 -17.89
N VAL A 127 -6.72 -0.55 -18.12
CA VAL A 127 -5.41 -0.72 -18.76
C VAL A 127 -4.45 -1.44 -17.84
N MET A 128 -4.46 -1.14 -16.53
CA MET A 128 -3.61 -1.83 -15.55
C MET A 128 -4.11 -3.25 -15.26
N ASP A 129 -5.42 -3.48 -15.32
CA ASP A 129 -6.04 -4.77 -15.01
C ASP A 129 -5.46 -5.94 -15.82
N GLY A 130 -4.96 -6.96 -15.13
CA GLY A 130 -4.32 -8.14 -15.72
C GLY A 130 -2.82 -8.01 -15.98
N GLN A 131 -2.21 -6.83 -15.79
CA GLN A 131 -0.76 -6.67 -15.91
C GLN A 131 -0.03 -7.18 -14.67
N LYS A 132 1.19 -7.68 -14.84
CA LYS A 132 2.04 -8.09 -13.73
C LYS A 132 2.74 -6.88 -13.13
N LEU A 133 2.78 -6.81 -11.81
CA LEU A 133 3.65 -5.85 -11.13
C LEU A 133 5.11 -6.25 -11.35
N THR A 134 5.92 -5.36 -11.92
CA THR A 134 7.33 -5.60 -12.25
C THR A 134 8.27 -4.64 -11.55
N GLY A 135 7.74 -3.79 -10.67
CA GLY A 135 8.58 -2.89 -9.91
C GLY A 135 7.77 -2.05 -8.94
N PHE A 136 8.42 -1.75 -7.83
CA PHE A 136 7.97 -0.83 -6.81
C PHE A 136 9.12 0.11 -6.43
N THR A 137 8.83 1.40 -6.33
CA THR A 137 9.74 2.36 -5.71
C THR A 137 8.98 3.25 -4.73
N LEU A 138 9.67 3.62 -3.65
CA LEU A 138 9.25 4.67 -2.72
C LEU A 138 10.43 5.61 -2.52
N ASP A 139 10.28 6.86 -2.94
CA ASP A 139 11.22 7.94 -2.65
C ASP A 139 10.80 8.64 -1.36
N THR A 140 11.61 8.51 -0.31
CA THR A 140 11.30 9.07 1.02
C THR A 140 11.47 10.58 1.08
N VAL A 141 12.16 11.19 0.11
CA VAL A 141 12.34 12.64 0.05
C VAL A 141 11.08 13.32 -0.47
N SER A 142 10.51 12.80 -1.56
CA SER A 142 9.29 13.35 -2.17
C SER A 142 8.01 12.72 -1.64
N GLY A 143 8.10 11.58 -0.95
CA GLY A 143 6.96 10.75 -0.58
C GLY A 143 6.30 10.03 -1.75
N GLN A 144 6.95 10.04 -2.93
CA GLN A 144 6.41 9.47 -4.15
C GLN A 144 6.57 7.95 -4.17
N THR A 145 5.49 7.23 -4.46
CA THR A 145 5.49 5.80 -4.73
C THR A 145 5.24 5.55 -6.22
N ALA A 146 5.96 4.63 -6.86
CA ALA A 146 5.70 4.22 -8.23
C ALA A 146 5.58 2.70 -8.37
N LEU A 147 4.61 2.26 -9.16
CA LEU A 147 4.36 0.88 -9.55
C LEU A 147 4.56 0.75 -11.05
N SER A 148 5.39 -0.21 -11.47
CA SER A 148 5.65 -0.53 -12.88
C SER A 148 5.00 -1.85 -13.25
N PHE A 149 4.47 -1.92 -14.47
CA PHE A 149 3.75 -3.09 -14.95
C PHE A 149 4.32 -3.63 -16.28
N ASP A 150 4.17 -4.95 -16.51
CA ASP A 150 4.83 -5.66 -17.62
C ASP A 150 4.35 -5.27 -19.03
N LEU A 151 3.14 -4.73 -19.18
CA LEU A 151 2.62 -4.24 -20.46
C LEU A 151 2.72 -2.71 -20.58
N GLY A 152 3.63 -2.09 -19.82
CA GLY A 152 4.06 -0.71 -19.99
C GLY A 152 3.24 0.33 -19.23
N ALA A 153 2.27 -0.08 -18.40
CA ALA A 153 1.61 0.86 -17.50
C ALA A 153 2.57 1.27 -16.37
N THR A 154 2.42 2.49 -15.89
CA THR A 154 3.07 2.98 -14.67
C THR A 154 2.07 3.80 -13.88
N LEU A 155 1.94 3.50 -12.59
CA LEU A 155 1.15 4.27 -11.64
C LEU A 155 2.09 4.97 -10.67
N THR A 156 2.04 6.29 -10.65
CA THR A 156 2.80 7.12 -9.70
C THR A 156 1.84 7.78 -8.74
N MET A 157 2.16 7.78 -7.44
CA MET A 157 1.37 8.34 -6.34
C MET A 157 2.25 9.29 -5.52
N TRP A 158 1.70 10.39 -5.03
CA TRP A 158 2.41 11.35 -4.17
C TRP A 158 1.42 12.16 -3.32
N PRO A 159 1.87 12.74 -2.20
CA PRO A 159 0.95 13.43 -1.29
C PRO A 159 0.34 14.69 -1.92
N HIS A 160 -0.91 15.03 -1.53
CA HIS A 160 -1.47 16.36 -1.79
C HIS A 160 -0.71 17.43 -1.00
N GLU A 161 -0.44 17.13 0.26
CA GLU A 161 0.27 17.94 1.23
C GLU A 161 0.94 17.01 2.26
N ALA A 162 1.98 17.49 2.96
CA ALA A 162 2.68 16.70 3.97
C ALA A 162 1.87 16.63 5.29
N ASN A 163 0.78 15.87 5.28
CA ASN A 163 -0.15 15.70 6.40
C ASN A 163 -0.19 14.23 6.88
N GLU A 164 -1.11 13.95 7.81
CA GLU A 164 -1.26 12.62 8.41
C GLU A 164 -2.17 11.67 7.61
N GLU A 165 -2.57 12.05 6.39
CA GLU A 165 -3.46 11.22 5.58
C GLU A 165 -2.73 10.02 4.98
N GLU A 166 -3.41 8.88 4.96
CA GLU A 166 -2.94 7.65 4.32
C GLU A 166 -2.99 7.81 2.80
N GLN A 167 -1.90 7.49 2.12
CA GLN A 167 -1.83 7.49 0.65
C GLN A 167 -2.23 6.14 0.07
N TRP A 168 -1.75 5.07 0.69
CA TRP A 168 -2.07 3.71 0.29
C TRP A 168 -1.95 2.72 1.44
N SER A 169 -2.73 1.66 1.34
CA SER A 169 -2.74 0.55 2.28
C SER A 169 -2.70 -0.77 1.51
N LEU A 170 -1.80 -1.67 1.91
CA LEU A 170 -1.61 -2.98 1.32
C LEU A 170 -2.02 -4.05 2.35
N TYR A 171 -3.18 -4.63 2.13
CA TYR A 171 -3.72 -5.73 2.91
C TYR A 171 -3.05 -7.03 2.52
N ARG A 172 -2.65 -7.81 3.53
CA ARG A 172 -1.85 -9.01 3.40
C ARG A 172 -2.66 -10.28 3.73
N PRO A 173 -2.22 -11.47 3.28
CA PRO A 173 -2.91 -12.73 3.56
C PRO A 173 -2.93 -13.09 5.05
N ASP A 174 -1.93 -12.63 5.82
CA ASP A 174 -1.75 -12.89 7.25
C ASP A 174 -2.52 -11.90 8.15
N LYS A 175 -3.55 -11.23 7.61
CA LYS A 175 -4.39 -10.27 8.37
C LYS A 175 -3.61 -9.07 8.90
N ARG A 176 -2.57 -8.69 8.19
CA ARG A 176 -1.79 -7.49 8.45
C ARG A 176 -2.02 -6.47 7.34
N VAL A 177 -1.87 -5.19 7.66
CA VAL A 177 -1.97 -4.09 6.71
C VAL A 177 -0.72 -3.24 6.82
N LEU A 178 -0.04 -3.07 5.68
CA LEU A 178 1.03 -2.08 5.55
C LEU A 178 0.41 -0.78 5.02
N THR A 179 0.50 0.29 5.78
CA THR A 179 -0.05 1.60 5.41
C THR A 179 1.05 2.63 5.33
N TYR A 180 1.01 3.51 4.32
CA TYR A 180 1.94 4.62 4.15
C TYR A 180 1.20 5.96 4.11
N ARG A 181 1.72 6.93 4.85
CA ARG A 181 1.14 8.27 4.99
C ARG A 181 1.85 9.35 4.18
N ALA A 182 1.19 10.47 4.01
CA ALA A 182 1.68 11.65 3.32
C ALA A 182 2.86 12.35 4.02
N ASP A 183 3.03 12.15 5.33
CA ASP A 183 4.16 12.67 6.12
C ASP A 183 5.40 11.74 6.16
N GLY A 184 5.36 10.65 5.39
CA GLY A 184 6.48 9.71 5.26
C GLY A 184 6.59 8.68 6.37
N LEU A 185 5.54 8.53 7.19
CA LEU A 185 5.44 7.46 8.17
C LEU A 185 4.70 6.25 7.58
N ALA A 186 5.07 5.06 8.03
CA ALA A 186 4.38 3.82 7.73
C ALA A 186 4.06 3.04 9.00
N SER A 187 3.04 2.20 8.91
CA SER A 187 2.63 1.27 9.96
C SER A 187 2.42 -0.11 9.34
N LEU A 188 2.75 -1.16 10.11
CA LEU A 188 2.41 -2.54 9.78
C LEU A 188 1.63 -3.13 10.95
N ALA A 189 0.31 -3.08 10.89
CA ALA A 189 -0.59 -3.48 11.99
C ALA A 189 -1.50 -4.64 11.58
N ALA A 190 -2.34 -5.14 12.49
CA ALA A 190 -3.41 -6.08 12.15
C ALA A 190 -4.55 -5.35 11.42
N ASP A 191 -5.29 -6.04 10.55
CA ASP A 191 -6.39 -5.45 9.77
C ASP A 191 -7.62 -5.06 10.60
N ASP A 192 -7.67 -5.50 11.87
CA ASP A 192 -8.68 -5.19 12.87
C ASP A 192 -8.15 -4.35 14.05
N ALA A 193 -6.91 -3.85 13.94
CA ALA A 193 -6.33 -3.01 14.98
C ALA A 193 -7.13 -1.70 15.16
N ASN A 194 -7.23 -1.23 16.40
CA ASN A 194 -7.74 0.11 16.66
C ASN A 194 -6.74 1.13 16.11
N SER A 195 -7.21 2.16 15.39
CA SER A 195 -6.34 3.21 14.83
C SER A 195 -5.47 3.89 15.88
N GLU A 196 -5.95 3.99 17.13
CA GLU A 196 -5.19 4.54 18.26
C GLU A 196 -4.02 3.66 18.72
N SER A 197 -3.96 2.40 18.29
CA SER A 197 -2.92 1.43 18.67
C SER A 197 -1.84 1.24 17.60
N GLU A 198 -1.97 1.92 16.46
CA GLU A 198 -1.01 1.81 15.37
C GLU A 198 0.32 2.49 15.71
N VAL A 199 1.42 1.79 15.45
CA VAL A 199 2.77 2.31 15.68
C VAL A 199 3.33 2.80 14.35
N TRP A 200 3.34 4.12 14.20
CA TRP A 200 3.86 4.80 13.02
C TRP A 200 5.37 5.00 13.13
N GLN A 201 6.10 4.57 12.11
CA GLN A 201 7.55 4.66 12.03
C GLN A 201 7.96 5.38 10.75
N ARG A 202 9.00 6.21 10.85
CA ARG A 202 9.56 6.90 9.69
C ARG A 202 10.15 5.89 8.71
N VAL A 203 9.83 6.03 7.42
CA VAL A 203 10.59 5.36 6.36
C VAL A 203 11.82 6.21 6.05
N ALA A 204 13.01 5.73 6.38
CA ALA A 204 14.20 6.57 6.34
C ALA A 204 15.03 6.46 5.07
N ARG A 205 14.80 5.40 4.29
CA ARG A 205 15.55 5.14 3.05
C ARG A 205 14.58 4.87 1.91
N ASN A 206 14.99 5.27 0.71
CA ASN A 206 14.29 4.91 -0.49
C ASN A 206 14.16 3.39 -0.59
N VAL A 207 12.98 2.92 -0.94
CA VAL A 207 12.69 1.51 -1.13
C VAL A 207 12.62 1.24 -2.63
N SER A 208 13.26 0.17 -3.07
CA SER A 208 13.15 -0.31 -4.45
C SER A 208 13.06 -1.82 -4.46
N VAL A 209 12.04 -2.34 -5.11
CA VAL A 209 11.83 -3.77 -5.33
C VAL A 209 11.65 -3.96 -6.83
N PRO A 210 12.58 -4.64 -7.53
CA PRO A 210 12.44 -4.97 -8.95
C PRO A 210 11.45 -6.10 -9.17
#